data_AF-A0A551Z9K8-F1
#
_entry.id   AF-A0A551Z9K8-F1
#
_cell.length_a   1.000
_cell.length_b   1.000
_cell.length_c   1.000
_cell.angle_alpha   90.00
_cell.angle_beta   90.00
_cell.angle_gamma   90.00
#
_symmetry.space_group_name_H-M   'P 1'
#
loop_
_entity.id
_entity.type
_entity.pdbx_description
1 polymer ?
#
loop_
_entity_poly.entity_id
_entity_poly.type
_entity_poly.pdbx_seq_one_letter_code
_entity_poly.pdbx_strand_id
1 'polypeptide(L)'
;MGTLAFNNLSGIGQSGTGVLKVDGQTVATQKMERTLPLILQWDENFDVGADTGTPVEDADYQVPFRFNGTLDKLTLTVNRPKLSPGDEQKLWEAQRNNRVSE
;
A
#
# COMPACT_ATOMS: atom_id res chain seq x y z
N MET A 1 -13.64 -3.31 -11.75
CA MET A 1 -12.49 -2.50 -11.25
C MET A 1 -11.52 -2.17 -12.38
N GLY A 2 -10.70 -1.12 -12.29
CA GLY A 2 -9.59 -0.88 -13.23
C GLY A 2 -8.39 -1.76 -12.90
N THR A 3 -7.87 -2.51 -13.87
CA THR A 3 -6.64 -3.31 -13.73
C THR A 3 -5.84 -3.27 -15.03
N LEU A 4 -4.51 -3.37 -14.92
CA LEU A 4 -3.60 -3.50 -16.05
C LEU A 4 -3.97 -4.69 -16.95
N ALA A 5 -4.51 -5.76 -16.37
CA ALA A 5 -4.99 -6.92 -17.11
C ALA A 5 -6.17 -6.61 -18.06
N PHE A 6 -6.91 -5.52 -17.81
CA PHE A 6 -7.96 -5.03 -18.69
C PHE A 6 -7.51 -3.88 -19.60
N ASN A 7 -6.20 -3.59 -19.64
CA ASN A 7 -5.64 -2.37 -20.24
C ASN A 7 -6.33 -1.10 -19.71
N ASN A 8 -6.70 -1.09 -18.42
CA ASN A 8 -7.43 0.00 -17.79
C ASN A 8 -6.63 0.56 -16.61
N LEU A 9 -6.08 1.76 -16.79
CA LEU A 9 -5.23 2.46 -15.83
C LEU A 9 -6.01 3.31 -14.81
N SER A 10 -7.34 3.37 -14.90
CA SER A 10 -8.16 4.29 -14.06
C SER A 10 -8.02 4.06 -12.56
N GLY A 11 -7.59 2.87 -12.11
CA GLY A 11 -7.35 2.53 -10.70
C GLY A 11 -5.99 3.00 -10.16
N ILE A 12 -5.05 3.35 -11.03
CA ILE A 12 -3.67 3.61 -10.65
C ILE A 12 -3.54 4.99 -9.97
N GLY A 13 -2.96 4.99 -8.78
CA GLY A 13 -2.71 6.20 -7.98
C GLY A 13 -3.99 6.92 -7.53
N GLN A 14 -5.13 6.23 -7.46
CA GLN A 14 -6.39 6.82 -6.97
C GLN A 14 -6.25 7.40 -5.56
N SER A 15 -7.10 8.36 -5.22
CA SER A 15 -7.08 9.02 -3.91
C SER A 15 -7.32 8.03 -2.77
N GLY A 16 -6.78 8.34 -1.59
CA GLY A 16 -7.03 7.60 -0.35
C GLY A 16 -7.21 8.55 0.83
N THR A 17 -7.79 8.06 1.93
CA THR A 17 -7.81 8.79 3.20
C THR A 17 -7.13 7.95 4.27
N GLY A 18 -6.05 8.48 4.84
CA GLY A 18 -5.38 7.91 6.00
C GLY A 18 -5.98 8.46 7.29
N VAL A 19 -6.14 7.61 8.30
CA VAL A 19 -6.60 8.00 9.63
C VAL A 19 -5.64 7.44 10.65
N LEU A 20 -5.07 8.31 11.49
CA LEU A 20 -4.26 7.92 12.64
C LEU A 20 -5.14 7.91 13.88
N LYS A 21 -5.09 6.81 14.63
CA LYS A 21 -5.79 6.66 15.90
C LYS A 21 -4.84 6.33 17.03
N VAL A 22 -5.07 6.93 18.19
CA VAL A 22 -4.37 6.64 19.46
C VAL A 22 -5.45 6.29 20.48
N ASP A 23 -5.30 5.17 21.18
CA ASP A 23 -6.29 4.64 22.12
C ASP A 23 -7.71 4.56 21.54
N GLY A 24 -7.80 4.19 20.26
CA GLY A 24 -9.04 4.07 19.50
C GLY A 24 -9.65 5.41 19.04
N GLN A 25 -9.11 6.55 19.46
CA GLN A 25 -9.58 7.88 19.09
C GLN A 25 -8.84 8.44 17.89
N THR A 26 -9.55 9.08 16.96
CA THR A 26 -8.94 9.72 15.79
C THR A 26 -8.18 10.98 16.21
N VAL A 27 -6.88 11.00 15.94
CA VAL A 27 -6.00 12.17 16.24
C VAL A 27 -5.56 12.92 14.99
N ALA A 28 -5.57 12.26 13.82
CA ALA A 28 -5.33 12.91 12.54
C ALA A 28 -6.11 12.21 11.43
N THR A 29 -6.52 12.98 10.43
CA THR A 29 -7.12 12.47 9.19
C THR A 29 -6.54 13.24 8.04
N GLN A 30 -6.03 12.53 7.03
CA GLN A 30 -5.41 13.14 5.86
C GLN A 30 -5.99 12.52 4.61
N LYS A 31 -6.57 13.36 3.75
CA LYS A 31 -6.90 12.98 2.38
C LYS A 31 -5.66 13.15 1.51
N MET A 32 -5.33 12.10 0.77
CA MET A 32 -4.32 12.11 -0.29
C MET A 32 -5.07 12.13 -1.61
N GLU A 33 -4.97 13.22 -2.36
CA GLU A 33 -5.67 13.35 -3.66
C GLU A 33 -5.19 12.32 -4.68
N ARG A 34 -3.94 11.86 -4.55
CA ARG A 34 -3.34 10.78 -5.34
C ARG A 34 -2.47 9.92 -4.44
N THR A 35 -2.42 8.64 -4.72
CA THR A 35 -1.51 7.69 -4.07
C THR A 35 -0.33 7.36 -4.96
N LEU A 36 0.72 6.76 -4.38
CA LEU A 36 1.87 6.29 -5.13
C LEU A 36 1.43 5.13 -6.04
N PRO A 37 1.61 5.26 -7.37
CA PRO A 37 0.82 4.49 -8.33
C PRO A 37 1.23 3.03 -8.52
N LEU A 38 2.48 2.65 -8.19
CA LEU A 38 3.03 1.36 -8.61
C LEU A 38 3.85 0.68 -7.51
N ILE A 39 4.95 1.31 -7.07
CA ILE A 39 5.86 0.72 -6.09
C ILE A 39 6.44 1.80 -5.18
N LEU A 40 6.59 1.45 -3.90
CA LEU A 40 7.43 2.12 -2.92
C LEU A 40 8.67 1.22 -2.74
N GLN A 41 9.87 1.81 -2.70
CA GLN A 41 11.22 1.21 -2.59
C GLN A 41 11.35 -0.31 -2.80
N TRP A 42 12.11 -0.69 -3.84
CA TRP A 42 12.40 -2.10 -4.17
C TRP A 42 13.23 -2.81 -3.10
N ASP A 43 14.08 -2.07 -2.42
CA ASP A 43 15.12 -2.53 -1.50
C ASP A 43 14.72 -2.45 -0.02
N GLU A 44 13.51 -2.00 0.28
CA GLU A 44 13.03 -1.86 1.66
C GLU A 44 12.06 -2.98 2.05
N ASN A 45 12.31 -3.58 3.21
CA ASN A 45 11.46 -4.61 3.80
C ASN A 45 10.47 -4.01 4.80
N PHE A 46 9.68 -4.85 5.46
CA PHE A 46 8.80 -4.41 6.54
C PHE A 46 9.57 -4.32 7.85
N ASP A 47 10.09 -3.13 8.14
CA ASP A 47 10.89 -2.89 9.34
C ASP A 47 10.02 -2.70 10.59
N VAL A 48 10.50 -3.23 11.72
CA VAL A 48 9.83 -3.13 13.03
C VAL A 48 10.83 -2.66 14.07
N GLY A 49 10.61 -1.46 14.61
CA GLY A 49 11.36 -0.91 15.74
C GLY A 49 12.66 -0.18 15.39
N ALA A 50 13.05 -0.09 14.11
CA ALA A 50 14.09 0.80 13.64
C ALA A 50 13.92 1.08 12.15
N ASP A 51 14.14 2.32 11.73
CA ASP A 51 14.32 2.69 10.33
C ASP A 51 15.83 2.73 10.03
N THR A 52 16.23 2.16 8.89
CA THR A 52 17.64 2.01 8.51
C THR A 52 18.05 2.80 7.27
N GLY A 53 17.10 3.41 6.55
CA GLY A 53 17.33 3.77 5.14
C GLY A 53 16.96 5.19 4.75
N THR A 54 15.83 5.73 5.20
CA THR A 54 15.34 7.03 4.70
C THR A 54 14.63 7.82 5.81
N PRO A 55 15.15 9.00 6.21
CA PRO A 55 14.50 9.79 7.23
C PRO A 55 13.11 10.27 6.79
N VAL A 56 12.15 10.26 7.72
CA VAL A 56 10.80 10.79 7.48
C VAL A 56 10.80 12.32 7.47
N GLU A 57 11.67 12.93 8.27
CA GLU A 57 11.84 14.37 8.40
C GLU A 57 13.30 14.67 8.75
N ASP A 58 13.98 15.45 7.91
CA ASP A 58 15.44 15.62 7.97
C ASP A 58 15.94 16.43 9.19
N ALA A 59 15.07 17.18 9.87
CA ALA A 59 15.43 18.01 11.02
C ALA A 59 15.26 17.30 12.39
N ASP A 60 14.40 16.28 12.48
CA ASP A 60 14.02 15.58 13.71
C ASP A 60 14.31 14.06 13.63
N TYR A 61 14.02 13.44 12.48
CA TYR A 61 14.09 11.99 12.33
C TYR A 61 15.43 11.54 11.73
N GLN A 62 16.45 11.35 12.56
CA GLN A 62 17.77 10.87 12.11
C GLN A 62 17.87 9.35 12.13
N VAL A 63 18.25 8.75 11.01
CA VAL A 63 18.47 7.30 10.89
C VAL A 63 19.90 6.89 11.30
N PRO A 64 20.10 5.74 11.97
CA PRO A 64 19.08 4.78 12.37
C PRO A 64 18.28 5.25 13.59
N PHE A 65 16.95 5.30 13.45
CA PHE A 65 16.05 5.77 14.51
C PHE A 65 15.51 4.58 15.31
N ARG A 66 16.24 4.15 16.34
CA ARG A 66 15.88 2.97 17.12
C ARG A 66 14.78 3.28 18.13
N PHE A 67 13.66 2.57 18.02
CA PHE A 67 12.60 2.61 19.04
C PHE A 67 13.14 2.07 20.37
N ASN A 68 12.89 2.82 21.45
CA ASN A 68 13.38 2.52 22.79
C ASN A 68 12.29 1.97 23.74
N GLY A 69 11.07 1.78 23.26
CA GLY A 69 9.97 1.17 24.00
C GLY A 69 9.82 -0.33 23.73
N THR A 70 8.71 -0.90 24.22
CA THR A 70 8.30 -2.28 23.97
C THR A 70 7.12 -2.31 23.01
N LEU A 71 7.19 -3.15 21.99
CA LEU A 71 6.08 -3.45 21.07
C LEU A 71 5.49 -4.80 21.46
N ASP A 72 4.33 -4.81 22.10
CA ASP A 72 3.70 -6.07 22.54
C ASP A 72 3.05 -6.83 21.38
N LYS A 73 2.44 -6.11 20.44
CA LYS A 73 1.71 -6.70 19.31
C LYS A 73 1.64 -5.75 18.12
N LEU A 74 1.89 -6.32 16.94
CA LEU A 74 1.64 -5.68 15.66
C LEU A 74 0.60 -6.49 14.89
N THR A 75 -0.35 -5.81 14.24
CA THR A 75 -1.39 -6.47 13.45
C THR A 75 -1.58 -5.74 12.14
N LEU A 76 -1.43 -6.47 11.03
CA LEU A 76 -1.65 -5.99 9.67
C LEU A 76 -2.95 -6.59 9.16
N THR A 77 -3.94 -5.75 8.87
CA THR A 77 -5.19 -6.17 8.24
C THR A 77 -5.22 -5.66 6.81
N VAL A 78 -5.08 -6.57 5.85
CA VAL A 78 -5.07 -6.22 4.42
C VAL A 78 -6.43 -6.57 3.82
N ASN A 79 -7.21 -5.54 3.50
CA ASN A 79 -8.46 -5.71 2.76
C ASN A 79 -8.16 -5.72 1.26
N ARG A 80 -7.91 -6.90 0.69
CA ARG A 80 -7.63 -7.05 -0.74
C ARG A 80 -8.91 -6.85 -1.56
N PRO A 81 -8.87 -6.08 -2.65
CA PRO A 81 -10.02 -5.96 -3.54
C PRO A 81 -10.45 -7.34 -4.07
N LYS A 82 -11.76 -7.58 -4.08
CA LYS A 82 -12.35 -8.78 -4.68
C LYS A 82 -12.98 -8.42 -6.02
N LEU A 83 -12.75 -9.25 -7.03
CA LEU A 83 -13.41 -9.09 -8.32
C LEU A 83 -14.88 -9.50 -8.20
N SER A 84 -15.71 -8.90 -9.04
CA SER A 84 -17.06 -9.43 -9.26
C SER A 84 -16.98 -10.68 -10.14
N PRO A 85 -17.97 -11.59 -10.11
CA PRO A 85 -17.97 -12.76 -10.99
C PRO A 85 -17.80 -12.41 -12.48
N GLY A 86 -18.38 -11.29 -12.93
CA GLY A 86 -18.20 -10.79 -14.30
C GLY A 86 -16.77 -10.30 -14.58
N ASP A 87 -16.15 -9.60 -13.64
CA ASP A 87 -14.74 -9.19 -13.75
C ASP A 87 -13.78 -10.40 -13.70
N GLU A 88 -14.10 -11.44 -12.93
CA GLU A 88 -13.34 -12.70 -12.89
C GLU A 88 -13.36 -13.39 -14.26
N GLN A 89 -14.54 -13.54 -14.85
CA GLN A 89 -14.67 -14.13 -16.18
C GLN A 89 -13.90 -13.32 -17.23
N LYS A 90 -14.05 -11.98 -17.20
CA LYS A 90 -13.33 -11.08 -18.10
C LYS A 90 -11.81 -11.21 -17.94
N LEU A 91 -11.31 -11.35 -16.71
CA LEU A 91 -9.89 -11.55 -16.44
C LEU A 91 -9.38 -12.87 -17.01
N TRP A 92 -10.16 -13.94 -16.85
CA TRP A 92 -9.81 -15.25 -17.36
C TRP A 92 -9.75 -15.28 -18.90
N GLU A 93 -10.71 -14.64 -19.57
CA GLU A 93 -10.71 -14.47 -21.03
C GLU A 93 -9.50 -13.64 -21.51
N ALA A 94 -9.17 -12.55 -20.81
CA ALA A 94 -8.02 -11.71 -21.12
C ALA A 94 -6.69 -12.46 -20.96
N GLN A 95 -6.55 -13.29 -19.91
CA GLN A 95 -5.36 -14.12 -19.67
C GLN A 95 -5.18 -15.19 -20.75
N ARG A 96 -6.24 -15.89 -21.15
CA ARG A 96 -6.17 -16.92 -22.22
C ARG A 96 -5.77 -16.38 -23.58
N ASN A 97 -6.15 -15.15 -23.88
CA ASN A 97 -5.89 -14.53 -25.18
C ASN A 97 -4.52 -13.82 -25.25
N ASN A 98 -3.81 -13.73 -24.13
CA ASN A 98 -2.50 -13.10 -24.07
C ASN A 98 -1.42 -14.12 -24.47
N ARG A 99 -1.01 -14.13 -25.74
CA ARG A 99 -0.01 -15.07 -26.32
C ARG A 99 1.43 -14.91 -25.78
N VAL A 100 1.61 -14.22 -24.65
CA VAL A 100 2.89 -13.94 -23.99
C VAL A 100 2.98 -14.59 -22.60
N SER A 101 1.99 -15.41 -22.21
CA SER A 101 2.21 -16.41 -21.16
C SER A 101 2.94 -17.61 -21.77
N GLU A 102 4.03 -18.05 -21.14
CA GLU A 102 4.76 -19.28 -21.47
C GLU A 102 3.84 -20.46 -21.81
#